data_AF-A0A2U8P2J8-F1
#
_entry.id   AF-A0A2U8P2J8-F1
#
_cell.length_a   1.000
_cell.length_b   1.000
_cell.length_c   1.000
_cell.angle_alpha   90.00
_cell.angle_beta   90.00
_cell.angle_gamma   90.00
#
_symmetry.space_group_name_H-M   'P 1'
#
loop_
_entity.id
_entity.type
_entity.pdbx_description
1 polymer ?
#
loop_
_entity_poly.entity_id
_entity_poly.type
_entity_poly.pdbx_seq_one_letter_code
_entity_poly.pdbx_strand_id
1 'polypeptide(L)'
;MAGSSRREVKVPLSVQEEEFAAACRDFVLERKPDLAASIVIVHNQLRIVNDPHVRLAFVELGLARLVRVLHLAIEGKAIALKRVPRLLFDLASYRRKILRALGRDD
;
A
#
# COMPACT_ATOMS: atom_id res chain seq x y z
N MET A 1 8.18 32.27 0.94
CA MET A 1 8.20 30.82 1.23
C MET A 1 7.56 30.11 0.05
N ALA A 2 8.36 29.45 -0.79
CA ALA A 2 7.86 28.75 -1.97
C ALA A 2 7.24 27.41 -1.51
N GLY A 3 5.91 27.38 -1.42
CA GLY A 3 5.17 26.15 -1.22
C GLY A 3 5.39 25.25 -2.43
N SER A 4 6.37 24.35 -2.32
CA SER A 4 6.52 23.27 -3.29
C SER A 4 5.24 22.46 -3.22
N SER A 5 4.35 22.66 -4.19
CA SER A 5 3.14 21.86 -4.38
C SER A 5 3.63 20.46 -4.76
N ARG A 6 3.99 19.68 -3.74
CA ARG A 6 4.33 18.27 -3.87
C ARG A 6 3.11 17.63 -4.51
N ARG A 7 3.21 17.28 -5.80
CA ARG A 7 2.14 16.56 -6.50
C ARG A 7 1.82 15.32 -5.69
N GLU A 8 0.57 15.14 -5.29
CA GLU A 8 0.13 13.93 -4.61
C GLU A 8 -0.50 12.98 -5.62
N VAL A 9 -0.12 11.71 -5.54
CA VAL A 9 -0.87 10.61 -6.15
C VAL A 9 -2.02 10.25 -5.23
N LYS A 10 -3.23 10.25 -5.78
CA LYS A 10 -4.45 9.94 -5.05
C LYS A 10 -5.05 8.66 -5.61
N VAL A 11 -5.23 7.66 -4.75
CA VAL A 11 -5.80 6.36 -5.13
C VAL A 11 -7.06 6.11 -4.31
N PRO A 12 -8.25 6.03 -4.94
CA PRO A 12 -9.47 5.65 -4.23
C PRO A 12 -9.37 4.21 -3.75
N LEU A 13 -9.93 3.88 -2.60
CA LEU A 13 -9.85 2.57 -1.96
C LEU A 13 -11.26 2.05 -1.66
N SER A 14 -11.46 0.75 -1.83
CA SER A 14 -12.55 0.03 -1.15
C SER A 14 -12.20 -0.21 0.32
N VAL A 15 -13.17 -0.66 1.13
CA VAL A 15 -12.96 -0.97 2.55
C VAL A 15 -11.80 -1.95 2.76
N GLN A 16 -11.71 -3.01 1.97
CA GLN A 16 -10.63 -3.99 2.08
C GLN A 16 -9.27 -3.43 1.63
N GLU A 17 -9.27 -2.56 0.60
CA GLU A 17 -8.05 -1.91 0.15
C GLU A 17 -7.53 -0.88 1.17
N GLU A 18 -8.41 -0.31 1.99
CA GLU A 18 -8.03 0.57 3.10
C GLU A 18 -7.24 -0.18 4.16
N GLU A 19 -7.67 -1.39 4.53
CA GLU A 19 -6.91 -2.26 5.43
C GLU A 19 -5.54 -2.62 4.85
N PHE A 20 -5.47 -2.95 3.56
CA PHE A 20 -4.21 -3.22 2.88
C PHE A 20 -3.29 -1.98 2.85
N ALA A 21 -3.85 -0.81 2.55
CA ALA A 21 -3.11 0.44 2.55
C ALA A 21 -2.57 0.79 3.94
N ALA A 22 -3.37 0.58 4.99
CA ALA A 22 -2.98 0.81 6.38
C ALA A 22 -1.81 -0.08 6.77
N ALA A 23 -1.90 -1.39 6.50
CA ALA A 23 -0.80 -2.33 6.75
C ALA A 23 0.47 -1.93 5.99
N CYS A 24 0.37 -1.57 4.70
CA CYS A 24 1.51 -1.09 3.92
C CYS A 24 2.15 0.16 4.54
N ARG A 25 1.34 1.15 4.95
CA ARG A 25 1.82 2.37 5.60
C ARG A 25 2.56 2.01 6.88
N ASP A 26 1.98 1.19 7.74
CA ASP A 26 2.56 0.84 9.03
C ASP A 26 3.92 0.13 8.86
N PHE A 27 4.03 -0.79 7.89
CA PHE A 27 5.32 -1.42 7.56
C PHE A 27 6.37 -0.43 7.06
N VAL A 28 5.96 0.59 6.29
CA VAL A 28 6.88 1.65 5.86
C VAL A 28 7.33 2.47 7.06
N LEU A 29 6.40 2.88 7.93
CA LEU A 29 6.69 3.77 9.07
C LEU A 29 7.50 3.09 10.17
N GLU A 30 7.39 1.77 10.32
CA GLU A 30 8.27 0.99 11.20
C GLU A 30 9.75 1.15 10.81
N ARG A 31 10.04 1.30 9.51
CA ARG A 31 11.40 1.42 8.97
C ARG A 31 11.81 2.85 8.65
N LYS A 32 10.85 3.70 8.29
CA LYS A 32 11.03 5.07 7.80
C LYS A 32 9.96 5.99 8.40
N PRO A 33 10.05 6.29 9.71
CA PRO A 33 9.03 7.08 10.41
C PRO A 33 8.92 8.51 9.89
N ASP A 34 9.98 9.04 9.28
CA ASP A 34 10.04 10.35 8.62
C ASP A 34 9.04 10.49 7.46
N LEU A 35 8.55 9.38 6.90
CA LEU A 35 7.59 9.37 5.80
C LEU A 35 6.12 9.47 6.25
N ALA A 36 5.84 9.65 7.54
CA ALA A 36 4.48 9.67 8.08
C ALA A 36 3.56 10.71 7.42
N ALA A 37 4.08 11.91 7.12
CA ALA A 37 3.31 12.96 6.43
C ALA A 37 3.21 12.75 4.92
N SER A 38 3.96 11.80 4.35
CA SER A 38 4.06 11.56 2.91
C SER A 38 3.15 10.43 2.41
N ILE A 39 2.61 9.61 3.32
CA ILE A 39 1.75 8.46 3.03
C ILE A 39 0.55 8.53 3.98
N VAL A 40 -0.56 9.07 3.48
CA VAL A 40 -1.75 9.35 4.28
C VAL A 40 -2.93 8.55 3.75
N ILE A 41 -3.76 8.04 4.64
CA ILE A 41 -5.02 7.36 4.30
C ILE A 41 -6.14 8.17 4.94
N VAL A 42 -7.07 8.67 4.12
CA VAL A 42 -8.16 9.51 4.59
C VAL A 42 -9.36 9.37 3.67
N HIS A 43 -10.56 9.21 4.23
CA HIS A 43 -11.83 9.09 3.47
C HIS A 43 -11.75 8.09 2.30
N ASN A 44 -11.35 6.84 2.57
CA ASN A 44 -11.22 5.79 1.56
C ASN A 44 -10.26 6.17 0.41
N GLN A 45 -9.21 6.94 0.71
CA GLN A 45 -8.25 7.39 -0.27
C GLN A 45 -6.83 7.30 0.28
N LEU A 46 -5.97 6.61 -0.46
CA LEU A 46 -4.53 6.64 -0.25
C LEU A 46 -3.97 7.88 -0.97
N ARG A 47 -3.26 8.72 -0.22
CA ARG A 47 -2.53 9.88 -0.72
C ARG A 47 -1.05 9.64 -0.49
N ILE A 48 -0.30 9.59 -1.58
CA ILE A 48 1.14 9.42 -1.56
C ILE A 48 1.76 10.63 -2.22
N VAL A 49 2.69 11.29 -1.53
CA VAL A 49 3.54 12.32 -2.14
C VAL A 49 4.26 11.71 -3.35
N ASN A 50 4.14 12.34 -4.53
CA ASN A 50 4.78 11.91 -5.77
C ASN A 50 6.28 12.25 -5.76
N ASP A 51 6.97 11.69 -4.78
CA ASP A 51 8.41 11.68 -4.65
C ASP A 51 8.91 10.25 -4.91
N PRO A 52 9.97 10.06 -5.72
CA PRO A 52 10.49 8.74 -6.04
C PRO A 52 10.85 7.90 -4.81
N HIS A 53 11.39 8.50 -3.74
CA HIS A 53 11.78 7.79 -2.53
C HIS A 53 10.56 7.33 -1.72
N VAL A 54 9.51 8.15 -1.65
CA VAL A 54 8.24 7.79 -1.00
C VAL A 54 7.56 6.66 -1.76
N ARG A 55 7.46 6.78 -3.09
CA ARG A 55 6.89 5.76 -3.98
C ARG A 55 7.64 4.43 -3.85
N LEU A 56 8.98 4.48 -3.91
CA LEU A 56 9.82 3.30 -3.75
C LEU A 56 9.64 2.67 -2.37
N ALA A 57 9.61 3.47 -1.29
CA ALA A 57 9.37 2.95 0.05
C ALA A 57 8.01 2.23 0.15
N PHE A 58 6.94 2.83 -0.38
CA PHE A 58 5.62 2.20 -0.35
C PHE A 58 5.56 0.88 -1.13
N VAL A 59 6.24 0.79 -2.28
CA VAL A 59 6.27 -0.43 -3.09
C VAL A 59 7.18 -1.50 -2.48
N GLU A 60 8.45 -1.17 -2.22
CA GLU A 60 9.48 -2.13 -1.82
C GLU A 60 9.36 -2.55 -0.35
N LEU A 61 8.86 -1.67 0.52
CA LEU A 61 8.67 -1.99 1.95
C LEU A 61 7.21 -2.34 2.23
N GLY A 62 6.28 -1.47 1.87
CA GLY A 62 4.85 -1.66 2.18
C GLY A 62 4.25 -2.86 1.45
N LEU A 63 4.12 -2.76 0.12
CA LEU A 63 3.44 -3.79 -0.69
C LEU A 63 4.16 -5.14 -0.63
N ALA A 64 5.48 -5.15 -0.76
CA ALA A 64 6.25 -6.40 -0.71
C ALA A 64 6.10 -7.11 0.65
N ARG A 65 6.10 -6.36 1.76
CA ARG A 65 5.91 -6.93 3.09
C ARG A 65 4.49 -7.45 3.30
N LEU A 66 3.47 -6.72 2.83
CA LEU A 66 2.08 -7.18 2.90
C LEU A 66 1.90 -8.52 2.18
N VAL A 67 2.42 -8.65 0.96
CA VAL A 67 2.38 -9.91 0.20
C VAL A 67 3.03 -11.04 1.00
N ARG A 68 4.21 -10.80 1.57
CA ARG A 68 4.92 -11.81 2.36
C ARG A 68 4.15 -12.21 3.63
N VAL A 69 3.59 -11.25 4.37
CA VAL A 69 2.82 -11.51 5.59
C VAL A 69 1.57 -12.31 5.26
N LEU A 70 0.87 -11.99 4.17
CA LEU A 70 -0.30 -12.73 3.74
C LEU A 70 0.04 -14.17 3.34
N HIS A 71 1.13 -14.41 2.61
CA HIS A 71 1.58 -15.77 2.31
C HIS A 71 1.89 -16.56 3.60
N LEU A 72 2.64 -15.98 4.54
CA LEU A 72 2.94 -16.62 5.82
C LEU A 72 1.67 -16.92 6.64
N ALA A 73 0.69 -16.03 6.63
CA ALA A 73 -0.58 -16.24 7.32
C ALA A 73 -1.43 -17.35 6.68
N ILE A 74 -1.35 -17.51 5.36
CA ILE A 74 -1.99 -18.63 4.63
C ILE A 74 -1.30 -19.94 4.98
N GLU A 75 0.04 -20.00 4.90
CA GLU A 75 0.85 -21.17 5.24
C GLU A 75 0.64 -21.60 6.70
N GLY A 76 0.60 -20.63 7.62
CA GLY A 76 0.34 -20.83 9.04
C GLY A 76 -1.12 -21.14 9.39
N LYS A 77 -2.01 -21.28 8.41
CA LYS A 77 -3.46 -21.56 8.58
C LYS A 77 -4.20 -20.52 9.42
N ALA A 78 -3.64 -19.31 9.58
CA ALA A 78 -4.30 -18.20 10.27
C ALA A 78 -5.46 -17.64 9.43
N ILE A 79 -5.43 -17.85 8.11
CA ILE A 79 -6.52 -17.52 7.19
C ILE A 79 -7.25 -18.80 6.81
N ALA A 80 -8.57 -18.82 7.00
CA ALA A 80 -9.40 -19.94 6.60
C ALA A 80 -9.30 -20.18 5.08
N LEU A 81 -9.07 -21.43 4.66
CA LEU A 81 -8.84 -21.81 3.26
C LEU A 81 -9.94 -21.30 2.30
N LYS A 82 -11.21 -21.31 2.75
CA LYS A 82 -12.34 -20.79 1.96
C LYS A 82 -12.23 -19.30 1.59
N ARG A 83 -11.46 -18.51 2.34
CA ARG A 83 -11.26 -17.08 2.10
C ARG A 83 -10.05 -16.79 1.21
N VAL A 84 -9.13 -17.75 1.08
CA VAL A 84 -7.84 -17.56 0.39
C VAL A 84 -7.99 -17.13 -1.06
N PRO A 85 -8.84 -17.76 -1.91
CA PRO A 85 -8.93 -17.40 -3.32
C PRO A 85 -9.35 -15.94 -3.51
N ARG A 86 -10.36 -15.50 -2.76
CA ARG A 86 -10.86 -14.13 -2.82
C ARG A 86 -9.82 -13.13 -2.34
N LEU A 87 -9.16 -13.43 -1.21
CA LEU A 87 -8.12 -12.57 -0.65
C LEU A 87 -6.94 -12.38 -1.60
N LEU A 88 -6.47 -13.44 -2.26
CA LEU A 88 -5.39 -13.35 -3.25
C LEU A 88 -5.79 -12.53 -4.47
N PHE A 89 -7.04 -12.68 -4.93
CA PHE A 89 -7.59 -11.88 -6.02
C PHE A 89 -7.66 -10.38 -5.66
N ASP A 90 -8.17 -10.06 -4.47
CA ASP A 90 -8.27 -8.68 -3.99
C ASP A 90 -6.87 -8.06 -3.81
N LEU A 91 -5.91 -8.82 -3.25
CA LEU A 91 -4.52 -8.37 -3.10
C LEU A 91 -3.84 -8.10 -4.46
N ALA A 92 -4.00 -8.99 -5.43
CA ALA A 92 -3.44 -8.81 -6.76
C ALA A 92 -4.03 -7.60 -7.48
N SER A 93 -5.35 -7.40 -7.35
CA SER A 93 -6.07 -6.24 -7.91
C SER A 93 -5.59 -4.94 -7.26
N TYR A 94 -5.48 -4.92 -5.93
CA TYR A 94 -4.96 -3.80 -5.17
C TYR A 94 -3.52 -3.45 -5.59
N ARG A 95 -2.61 -4.43 -5.63
CA ARG A 95 -1.22 -4.23 -6.04
C ARG A 95 -1.13 -3.58 -7.43
N ARG A 96 -1.86 -4.11 -8.41
CA ARG A 96 -1.88 -3.57 -9.77
C ARG A 96 -2.40 -2.13 -9.80
N LYS A 97 -3.47 -1.85 -9.07
CA LYS A 97 -4.07 -0.52 -8.96
C LYS A 97 -3.08 0.49 -8.38
N ILE A 98 -2.36 0.14 -7.31
CA ILE A 98 -1.33 1.01 -6.74
C ILE A 98 -0.19 1.25 -7.73
N LEU A 99 0.37 0.19 -8.33
CA LEU A 99 1.51 0.34 -9.24
C LEU A 99 1.18 1.23 -10.45
N ARG A 100 -0.01 1.07 -11.03
CA ARG A 100 -0.54 1.93 -12.10
C ARG A 100 -0.68 3.38 -11.64
N ALA A 101 -1.29 3.61 -10.49
CA ALA A 101 -1.48 4.97 -9.98
C ALA A 101 -0.14 5.67 -9.68
N LEU A 102 0.86 4.90 -9.25
CA LEU A 102 2.20 5.40 -9.06
C LEU A 102 2.96 5.58 -10.39
N GLY A 103 2.49 5.06 -11.53
CA GLY A 103 3.22 5.16 -12.80
C GLY A 103 4.46 4.25 -12.86
N ARG A 104 4.38 3.05 -12.28
CA ARG A 104 5.28 1.92 -12.58
C ARG A 104 4.52 0.93 -13.47
N ASP A 105 4.35 1.29 -14.74
CA ASP A 105 4.03 0.32 -15.81
C ASP A 105 5.26 0.32 -16.73
N ASP A 106 6.20 -0.59 -16.46
CA ASP A 106 7.11 -1.15 -17.46
C ASP A 106 6.92 -2.68 -17.40
#